data_AF-A0A395R9H7-F1
#
_entry.id   AF-A0A395R9H7-F1
#
_cell.length_a   1.000
_cell.length_b   1.000
_cell.length_c   1.000
_cell.angle_alpha   90.00
_cell.angle_beta   90.00
_cell.angle_gamma   90.00
#
_symmetry.space_group_name_H-M   'P 1'
#
loop_
_entity.id
_entity.type
_entity.pdbx_description
1 polymer ?
#
loop_
_entity_poly.entity_id
_entity_poly.type
_entity_poly.pdbx_seq_one_letter_code
_entity_poly.pdbx_strand_id
1 'polypeptide(L)'
;MSELKDESIEQGTRKRAQYDSAQRANLALNLEREDGGTLQILVEQDMRSHEEEPDIQQNTFLAIVPMARLPAIDGADQQPVGALIRPGRIYVFRKGKLWREQVCDGKGALADVDVSYWRSQSAAGQPCDDRAAVGKPLALTLVPVLLQGHYVGDQVDMAYSEMPWSWEYIKWLEADSSRVKARCQNVAPAWAAAVVGKEHWRATLAMPAVLVDALEGGLRPRDLHLECLLSSPDTFTPALLELSPDEPLVRLHRHQQALAEHMSAEGPQALPDLPAASDLLADKALRGYPKLVGLLLNDPLFEFRHAVEQSRLATETLQTCNALIPYQPHGRYAELLHQWAMSTDAPLASLRAQVDTQALDKSMMEQERRMARDCLHRQLDRTMSLCHGGLSVVWNDWIYTRDERLLEPYSLLIELLEQLGRLPHDTDARSTAADSRRLSRSIERLVTHLAEASHPLTRTALVAGEGELPELASRLAELAAKAQPADPENMGISTLALFAGMESQGDANYQYSTQNLALAVDEWLAHLSKVMLMTLRKLRVDPSTVQVELPRLFTPTMGLLKSLHSKAKSLQFLPQGQALAQDMVVLGVHGAGLSFGLTQ
;
A
#
# COMPACT_ATOMS: atom_id res chain seq x y z
N MET A 1 43.28 -8.71 13.56
CA MET A 1 42.50 -8.69 12.30
C MET A 1 43.48 -8.55 11.16
N SER A 2 43.38 -9.38 10.13
CA SER A 2 44.15 -9.22 8.90
C SER A 2 43.54 -8.09 8.07
N GLU A 3 44.37 -7.18 7.59
CA GLU A 3 43.95 -6.09 6.72
C GLU A 3 43.73 -6.62 5.30
N LEU A 4 42.55 -6.36 4.72
CA LEU A 4 42.25 -6.70 3.34
C LEU A 4 42.70 -5.55 2.42
N LYS A 5 43.48 -5.87 1.38
CA LYS A 5 43.87 -4.91 0.35
C LYS A 5 42.86 -4.96 -0.80
N ASP A 6 42.41 -3.79 -1.23
CA ASP A 6 41.45 -3.65 -2.31
C ASP A 6 42.17 -3.58 -3.67
N GLU A 7 41.67 -4.34 -4.64
CA GLU A 7 42.14 -4.37 -6.02
C GLU A 7 40.94 -4.33 -6.96
N SER A 8 40.89 -3.33 -7.84
CA SER A 8 39.83 -3.23 -8.85
C SER A 8 40.05 -4.24 -9.98
N ILE A 9 39.01 -4.98 -10.31
CA ILE A 9 38.92 -5.93 -11.43
C ILE A 9 37.67 -5.61 -12.27
N GLU A 10 37.54 -6.21 -13.46
CA GLU A 10 36.40 -5.96 -14.35
C GLU A 10 35.05 -6.26 -13.68
N GLN A 11 35.01 -7.31 -12.85
CA GLN A 11 33.80 -7.78 -12.17
C GLN A 11 33.50 -7.03 -10.86
N GLY A 12 34.37 -6.12 -10.40
CA GLY A 12 34.19 -5.36 -9.14
C GLY A 12 35.48 -5.14 -8.35
N THR A 13 35.41 -5.25 -7.02
CA THR A 13 36.57 -5.10 -6.13
C THR A 13 36.96 -6.43 -5.52
N ARG A 14 38.17 -6.90 -5.82
CA ARG A 14 38.80 -8.05 -5.16
C ARG A 14 39.44 -7.59 -3.86
N LYS A 15 39.13 -8.30 -2.76
CA LYS A 15 39.72 -8.06 -1.44
C LYS A 15 40.72 -9.17 -1.11
N ARG A 16 41.98 -8.80 -0.87
CA ARG A 16 43.10 -9.74 -0.68
C ARG A 16 43.65 -9.72 0.74
N ALA A 17 43.89 -10.89 1.32
CA ALA A 17 44.66 -11.05 2.56
C ALA A 17 45.95 -11.83 2.26
N GLN A 18 47.08 -11.43 2.85
CA GLN A 18 48.40 -12.03 2.58
C GLN A 18 48.66 -13.38 3.30
N TYR A 19 47.65 -14.17 3.63
CA TYR A 19 47.85 -15.40 4.42
C TYR A 19 47.40 -16.65 3.68
N ASP A 20 48.36 -17.54 3.41
CA ASP A 20 48.11 -18.96 3.25
C ASP A 20 48.10 -19.58 4.65
N SER A 21 46.90 -19.78 5.20
CA SER A 21 46.72 -20.36 6.53
C SER A 21 45.73 -21.50 6.45
N ALA A 22 46.13 -22.66 6.96
CA ALA A 22 45.26 -23.82 7.16
C ALA A 22 44.25 -23.63 8.32
N GLN A 23 44.29 -22.51 9.03
CA GLN A 23 43.37 -22.22 10.13
C GLN A 23 42.00 -21.81 9.60
N ARG A 24 40.96 -22.33 10.26
CA ARG A 24 39.58 -21.91 10.00
C ARG A 24 39.30 -20.58 10.71
N ALA A 25 38.54 -19.70 10.06
CA ALA A 25 38.18 -18.39 10.60
C ALA A 25 36.73 -18.03 10.26
N ASN A 26 36.17 -17.04 10.95
CA ASN A 26 34.85 -16.51 10.62
C ASN A 26 34.96 -15.46 9.52
N LEU A 27 34.04 -15.49 8.56
CA LEU A 27 33.86 -14.42 7.59
C LEU A 27 32.81 -13.45 8.12
N ALA A 28 33.13 -12.15 8.12
CA ALA A 28 32.23 -11.09 8.56
C ALA A 28 32.35 -9.85 7.67
N LEU A 29 31.26 -9.10 7.57
CA LEU A 29 31.27 -7.74 7.04
C LEU A 29 31.59 -6.77 8.17
N ASN A 30 32.61 -5.94 7.97
CA ASN A 30 32.98 -4.87 8.90
C ASN A 30 32.46 -3.55 8.33
N LEU A 31 31.46 -2.98 8.98
CA LEU A 31 30.88 -1.69 8.61
C LEU A 31 31.31 -0.62 9.61
N GLU A 32 31.59 0.58 9.14
CA GLU A 32 31.89 1.70 10.04
C GLU A 32 30.64 2.13 10.80
N ARG A 33 30.81 2.49 12.07
CA ARG A 33 29.74 3.07 12.90
C ARG A 33 29.84 4.58 12.93
N GLU A 34 28.72 5.24 13.20
CA GLU A 34 28.69 6.69 13.40
C GLU A 34 29.42 7.13 14.68
N ASP A 35 29.41 6.29 15.70
CA ASP A 35 30.04 6.53 17.01
C ASP A 35 31.55 6.20 17.07
N GLY A 36 32.19 5.92 15.93
CA GLY A 36 33.64 5.73 15.85
C GLY A 36 34.13 4.29 16.07
N GLY A 37 33.27 3.28 15.90
CA GLY A 37 33.62 1.86 15.95
C GLY A 37 33.38 1.08 14.65
N THR A 38 33.39 -0.25 14.75
CA THR A 38 33.07 -1.17 13.66
C THR A 38 31.90 -2.07 14.05
N LEU A 39 30.86 -2.10 13.24
CA LEU A 39 29.78 -3.07 13.32
C LEU A 39 30.20 -4.33 12.55
N GLN A 40 30.31 -5.44 13.26
CA GLN A 40 30.68 -6.73 12.67
C GLN A 40 29.42 -7.58 12.41
N ILE A 41 29.14 -7.85 11.14
CA ILE A 41 28.03 -8.70 10.72
C ILE A 41 28.60 -10.05 10.31
N LEU A 42 28.34 -11.10 11.10
CA LEU A 42 28.78 -12.45 10.79
C LEU A 42 28.13 -12.96 9.50
N VAL A 43 28.93 -13.41 8.55
CA VAL A 43 28.46 -13.97 7.27
C VAL A 43 28.45 -15.49 7.37
N GLU A 44 29.59 -16.10 7.72
CA GLU A 44 29.73 -17.56 7.82
C GLU A 44 30.84 -17.92 8.81
N GLN A 45 30.72 -19.09 9.44
CA GLN A 45 31.69 -19.61 10.40
C GLN A 45 32.58 -20.67 9.75
N ASP A 46 33.73 -20.95 10.37
CA ASP A 46 34.63 -22.06 9.99
C ASP A 46 35.12 -22.02 8.52
N MET A 47 35.26 -20.83 7.97
CA MET A 47 35.73 -20.59 6.60
C MET A 47 37.22 -20.92 6.46
N ARG A 48 37.57 -21.44 5.28
CA ARG A 48 38.95 -21.75 4.88
C ARG A 48 39.43 -20.76 3.81
N SER A 49 40.74 -20.51 3.82
CA SER A 49 41.44 -19.86 2.71
C SER A 49 41.28 -20.69 1.43
N HIS A 50 41.23 -20.01 0.28
CA HIS A 50 41.16 -20.63 -1.05
C HIS A 50 42.13 -19.91 -1.99
N GLU A 51 42.53 -20.60 -3.06
CA GLU A 51 43.35 -19.99 -4.10
C GLU A 51 42.53 -18.93 -4.86
N GLU A 52 43.21 -17.87 -5.28
CA GLU A 52 42.60 -16.81 -6.07
C GLU A 52 42.26 -17.34 -7.47
N GLU A 53 41.02 -17.09 -7.91
CA GLU A 53 40.58 -17.41 -9.27
C GLU A 53 40.75 -16.18 -10.19
N PRO A 54 40.90 -16.37 -11.52
CA PRO A 54 41.10 -15.23 -12.42
C PRO A 54 39.83 -14.36 -12.58
N ASP A 55 38.64 -14.97 -12.53
CA ASP A 55 37.36 -14.29 -12.78
C ASP A 55 36.52 -14.19 -11.49
N ILE A 56 35.74 -15.24 -11.17
CA ILE A 56 34.80 -15.26 -10.06
C ILE A 56 35.47 -15.93 -8.85
N GLN A 57 35.55 -15.22 -7.72
CA GLN A 57 36.11 -15.78 -6.50
C GLN A 57 35.13 -16.74 -5.79
N GLN A 58 35.66 -17.71 -5.06
CA GLN A 58 34.85 -18.67 -4.30
C GLN A 58 33.98 -18.00 -3.23
N ASN A 59 34.43 -16.86 -2.68
CA ASN A 59 33.63 -16.00 -1.83
C ASN A 59 33.27 -14.72 -2.60
N THR A 60 32.03 -14.61 -3.04
CA THR A 60 31.54 -13.46 -3.83
C THR A 60 30.33 -12.83 -3.15
N PHE A 61 30.36 -11.49 -3.05
CA PHE A 61 29.23 -10.67 -2.61
C PHE A 61 28.69 -9.87 -3.79
N LEU A 62 27.38 -9.78 -3.87
CA LEU A 62 26.69 -8.94 -4.83
C LEU A 62 26.31 -7.61 -4.18
N ALA A 63 26.61 -6.51 -4.87
CA ALA A 63 26.11 -5.20 -4.55
C ALA A 63 24.68 -5.04 -5.07
N ILE A 64 23.76 -4.73 -4.15
CA ILE A 64 22.34 -4.54 -4.46
C ILE A 64 21.92 -3.15 -4.01
N VAL A 65 21.17 -2.45 -4.86
CA VAL A 65 20.34 -1.31 -4.48
C VAL A 65 18.92 -1.85 -4.25
N PRO A 66 18.43 -1.90 -3.01
CA PRO A 66 17.03 -2.20 -2.77
C PRO A 66 16.16 -1.11 -3.39
N MET A 67 15.14 -1.49 -4.15
CA MET A 67 14.22 -0.59 -4.84
C MET A 67 12.78 -0.96 -4.51
N ALA A 68 11.87 0.01 -4.51
CA ALA A 68 10.44 -0.25 -4.38
C ALA A 68 9.85 -0.50 -5.77
N ARG A 69 9.14 -1.61 -5.95
CA ARG A 69 8.41 -1.89 -7.17
C ARG A 69 7.22 -0.94 -7.28
N LEU A 70 7.10 -0.29 -8.43
CA LEU A 70 5.95 0.56 -8.74
C LEU A 70 4.81 -0.28 -9.37
N PRO A 71 3.55 0.17 -9.24
CA PRO A 71 2.42 -0.46 -9.92
C PRO A 71 2.68 -0.56 -11.42
N ALA A 72 2.49 -1.76 -11.99
CA ALA A 72 2.68 -1.95 -13.42
C ALA A 72 1.63 -1.16 -14.23
N ILE A 73 2.01 -0.59 -15.36
CA ILE A 73 1.05 -0.16 -16.38
C ILE A 73 0.53 -1.41 -17.08
N ASP A 74 -0.76 -1.44 -17.43
CA ASP A 74 -1.39 -2.61 -18.04
C ASP A 74 -0.66 -3.05 -19.32
N GLY A 75 -0.20 -4.31 -19.33
CA GLY A 75 0.43 -4.96 -20.48
C GLY A 75 1.28 -6.15 -20.03
N ALA A 76 0.93 -7.37 -20.47
CA ALA A 76 1.62 -8.60 -20.07
C ALA A 76 3.13 -8.64 -20.39
N ASP A 77 3.57 -7.78 -21.32
CA ASP A 77 4.96 -7.68 -21.76
C ASP A 77 5.74 -6.51 -21.14
N GLN A 78 5.14 -5.68 -20.28
CA GLN A 78 5.86 -4.54 -19.71
C GLN A 78 6.83 -4.99 -18.61
N GLN A 79 8.04 -4.43 -18.64
CA GLN A 79 9.04 -4.71 -17.61
C GLN A 79 8.64 -4.01 -16.30
N PRO A 80 8.80 -4.64 -15.13
CA PRO A 80 8.55 -3.98 -13.87
C PRO A 80 9.53 -2.81 -13.70
N VAL A 81 9.01 -1.68 -13.23
CA VAL A 81 9.79 -0.49 -12.94
C VAL A 81 9.96 -0.34 -11.43
N GLY A 82 11.10 0.19 -11.03
CA GLY A 82 11.42 0.47 -9.64
C GLY A 82 11.67 1.94 -9.38
N ALA A 83 11.34 2.38 -8.18
CA ALA A 83 11.77 3.65 -7.61
C ALA A 83 12.69 3.42 -6.41
N LEU A 84 13.22 4.50 -5.84
CA LEU A 84 13.89 4.44 -4.55
C LEU A 84 12.95 3.94 -3.46
N ILE A 85 13.53 3.46 -2.37
CA ILE A 85 12.75 3.09 -1.19
C ILE A 85 12.44 4.35 -0.38
N ARG A 86 11.17 4.50 0.04
CA ARG A 86 10.70 5.55 0.94
C ARG A 86 11.32 5.38 2.34
N PRO A 87 11.23 6.38 3.24
CA PRO A 87 11.60 6.17 4.64
C PRO A 87 10.95 4.89 5.20
N GLY A 88 11.71 4.14 6.01
CA GLY A 88 11.30 2.82 6.47
C GLY A 88 12.51 1.92 6.71
N ARG A 89 12.34 0.61 6.48
CA ARG A 89 13.38 -0.39 6.77
C ARG A 89 13.48 -1.48 5.72
N ILE A 90 14.72 -1.92 5.49
CA ILE A 90 15.04 -3.15 4.77
C ILE A 90 15.39 -4.24 5.76
N TYR A 91 14.73 -5.38 5.62
CA TYR A 91 15.02 -6.60 6.35
C TYR A 91 15.68 -7.60 5.41
N VAL A 92 16.83 -8.13 5.81
CA VAL A 92 17.53 -9.19 5.09
C VAL A 92 17.59 -10.42 5.97
N PHE A 93 16.94 -11.50 5.52
CA PHE A 93 16.98 -12.80 6.16
C PHE A 93 18.01 -13.68 5.46
N ARG A 94 18.76 -14.45 6.24
CA ARG A 94 19.64 -15.51 5.75
C ARG A 94 19.29 -16.81 6.46
N LYS A 95 19.06 -17.89 5.70
CA LYS A 95 18.67 -19.21 6.25
C LYS A 95 17.46 -19.10 7.21
N GLY A 96 16.50 -18.25 6.87
CA GLY A 96 15.27 -18.01 7.65
C GLY A 96 15.45 -17.22 8.95
N LYS A 97 16.62 -16.62 9.19
CA LYS A 97 16.90 -15.75 10.36
C LYS A 97 17.23 -14.33 9.91
N LEU A 98 16.77 -13.33 10.65
CA LEU A 98 17.10 -11.94 10.43
C LEU A 98 18.61 -11.78 10.57
N TRP A 99 19.23 -11.41 9.45
CA TRP A 99 20.67 -11.25 9.29
C TRP A 99 21.07 -9.78 9.32
N ARG A 100 20.30 -8.91 8.65
CA ARG A 100 20.50 -7.46 8.65
C ARG A 100 19.18 -6.71 8.71
N GLU A 101 19.19 -5.59 9.41
CA GLU A 101 18.13 -4.60 9.41
C GLU A 101 18.77 -3.25 9.08
N GLN A 102 18.21 -2.55 8.10
CA GLN A 102 18.76 -1.27 7.63
C GLN A 102 17.67 -0.21 7.62
N VAL A 103 17.94 0.95 8.23
CA VAL A 103 17.05 2.12 8.19
C VAL A 103 17.25 2.85 6.87
N CYS A 104 16.14 3.15 6.19
CA CYS A 104 16.11 3.88 4.93
C CYS A 104 15.75 5.35 5.20
N ASP A 105 16.51 6.27 4.63
CA ASP A 105 16.28 7.71 4.78
C ASP A 105 15.32 8.32 3.74
N GLY A 106 14.85 7.51 2.78
CA GLY A 106 14.03 7.99 1.65
C GLY A 106 14.82 8.71 0.54
N LYS A 107 16.13 8.89 0.72
CA LYS A 107 17.04 9.58 -0.20
C LYS A 107 18.15 8.63 -0.69
N GLY A 108 17.92 7.32 -0.60
CA GLY A 108 18.81 6.27 -1.08
C GLY A 108 20.01 5.99 -0.17
N ALA A 109 19.94 6.32 1.12
CA ALA A 109 20.92 5.87 2.11
C ALA A 109 20.32 4.80 3.03
N LEU A 110 21.17 3.85 3.40
CA LEU A 110 20.87 2.68 4.22
C LEU A 110 21.83 2.67 5.41
N ALA A 111 21.30 2.70 6.63
CA ALA A 111 22.10 2.65 7.85
C ALA A 111 21.80 1.37 8.64
N ASP A 112 22.82 0.55 8.91
CA ASP A 112 22.65 -0.75 9.56
C ASP A 112 22.36 -0.62 11.07
N VAL A 113 21.46 -1.48 11.54
CA VAL A 113 21.13 -1.70 12.96
C VAL A 113 21.97 -2.87 13.48
N ASP A 114 22.39 -2.80 14.75
CA ASP A 114 23.08 -3.91 15.41
C ASP A 114 22.10 -5.02 15.82
N VAL A 115 21.74 -5.87 14.85
CA VAL A 115 20.80 -6.98 15.05
C VAL A 115 21.29 -7.96 16.13
N SER A 116 22.61 -8.19 16.23
CA SER A 116 23.19 -9.10 17.22
C SER A 116 22.98 -8.57 18.64
N TYR A 117 23.24 -7.28 18.85
CA TYR A 117 22.94 -6.60 20.10
C TYR A 117 21.45 -6.74 20.46
N TRP A 118 20.54 -6.34 19.58
CA TRP A 118 19.10 -6.38 19.87
C TRP A 118 18.57 -7.80 20.08
N ARG A 119 19.14 -8.80 19.40
CA ARG A 119 18.82 -10.21 19.66
C ARG A 119 19.19 -10.63 21.07
N SER A 120 20.34 -10.17 21.58
CA SER A 120 20.76 -10.44 22.97
C SER A 120 19.86 -9.72 23.99
N GLN A 121 19.48 -8.47 23.71
CA GLN A 121 18.58 -7.68 24.56
C GLN A 121 17.20 -8.31 24.64
N SER A 122 16.68 -8.82 23.52
CA SER A 122 15.41 -9.54 23.50
C SER A 122 15.46 -10.85 24.27
N ALA A 123 16.60 -11.56 24.23
CA ALA A 123 16.79 -12.76 25.05
C ALA A 123 16.83 -12.44 26.56
N ALA A 124 17.29 -11.23 26.92
CA ALA A 124 17.23 -10.69 28.27
C ALA A 124 15.88 -10.07 28.66
N GLY A 125 14.86 -10.16 27.79
CA GLY A 125 13.51 -9.66 28.07
C GLY A 125 13.35 -8.14 27.97
N GLN A 126 14.29 -7.42 27.36
CA GLN A 126 14.21 -5.98 27.17
C GLN A 126 13.25 -5.61 26.01
N PRO A 127 12.60 -4.42 26.05
CA PRO A 127 11.87 -3.91 24.90
C PRO A 127 12.83 -3.68 23.72
N CYS A 128 12.46 -4.17 22.54
CA CYS A 128 13.34 -4.20 21.36
C CYS A 128 12.64 -3.66 20.10
N ASP A 129 11.53 -2.94 20.24
CA ASP A 129 10.74 -2.47 19.08
C ASP A 129 11.28 -1.16 18.51
N ASP A 130 11.93 -0.34 19.34
CA ASP A 130 12.68 0.84 18.90
C ASP A 130 14.17 0.48 18.76
N ARG A 131 14.66 0.46 17.52
CA ARG A 131 16.01 0.03 17.17
C ARG A 131 16.67 1.07 16.28
N ALA A 132 17.47 1.95 16.87
CA ALA A 132 18.24 2.94 16.12
C ALA A 132 19.33 2.29 15.24
N ALA A 133 19.61 2.91 14.10
CA ALA A 133 20.77 2.56 13.29
C ALA A 133 22.06 3.01 13.97
N VAL A 134 23.14 2.25 13.74
CA VAL A 134 24.48 2.54 14.28
C VAL A 134 25.55 2.59 13.18
N GLY A 135 25.29 1.97 12.03
CA GLY A 135 26.19 1.98 10.88
C GLY A 135 26.13 3.30 10.13
N LYS A 136 27.26 3.74 9.58
CA LYS A 136 27.29 4.91 8.69
C LYS A 136 26.40 4.67 7.47
N PRO A 137 25.71 5.70 6.94
CA PRO A 137 24.84 5.55 5.79
C PRO A 137 25.58 5.09 4.53
N LEU A 138 25.06 4.05 3.87
CA LEU A 138 25.57 3.47 2.63
C LEU A 138 24.54 3.58 1.50
N ALA A 139 24.99 3.67 0.25
CA ALA A 139 24.10 3.77 -0.91
C ALA A 139 23.58 2.39 -1.42
N LEU A 140 24.19 1.30 -0.98
CA LEU A 140 23.90 -0.06 -1.41
C LEU A 140 24.12 -1.06 -0.28
N THR A 141 23.63 -2.29 -0.46
CA THR A 141 23.80 -3.39 0.48
C THR A 141 24.55 -4.55 -0.16
N LEU A 142 25.45 -5.18 0.59
CA LEU A 142 26.18 -6.38 0.13
C LEU A 142 25.48 -7.64 0.63
N VAL A 143 25.25 -8.59 -0.28
CA VAL A 143 24.70 -9.92 0.05
C VAL A 143 25.63 -11.02 -0.46
N PRO A 144 25.84 -12.11 0.30
CA PRO A 144 26.65 -13.22 -0.18
C PRO A 144 25.90 -13.99 -1.27
N VAL A 145 26.58 -14.28 -2.38
CA VAL A 145 26.03 -15.12 -3.48
C VAL A 145 26.82 -16.41 -3.67
N LEU A 146 28.14 -16.38 -3.41
CA LEU A 146 29.00 -17.56 -3.35
C LEU A 146 29.75 -17.57 -2.02
N LEU A 147 29.78 -18.73 -1.37
CA LEU A 147 30.62 -18.99 -0.20
C LEU A 147 31.32 -20.34 -0.37
N GLN A 148 32.65 -20.33 -0.37
CA GLN A 148 33.49 -21.50 -0.69
C GLN A 148 33.08 -22.19 -2.01
N GLY A 149 32.72 -21.40 -3.02
CA GLY A 149 32.30 -21.89 -4.33
C GLY A 149 30.85 -22.39 -4.38
N HIS A 150 30.16 -22.45 -3.25
CA HIS A 150 28.75 -22.84 -3.19
C HIS A 150 27.83 -21.63 -3.37
N TYR A 151 26.84 -21.79 -4.23
CA TYR A 151 25.77 -20.81 -4.38
C TYR A 151 24.90 -20.74 -3.12
N VAL A 152 24.74 -19.53 -2.59
CA VAL A 152 23.96 -19.23 -1.37
C VAL A 152 22.97 -18.08 -1.57
N GLY A 153 22.86 -17.53 -2.78
CA GLY A 153 21.93 -16.43 -3.07
C GLY A 153 20.46 -16.82 -2.91
N ASP A 154 20.13 -18.10 -3.05
CA ASP A 154 18.80 -18.67 -2.76
C ASP A 154 18.47 -18.74 -1.26
N GLN A 155 19.45 -18.55 -0.38
CA GLN A 155 19.26 -18.56 1.08
C GLN A 155 19.06 -17.16 1.66
N VAL A 156 19.03 -16.14 0.81
CA VAL A 156 18.89 -14.74 1.21
C VAL A 156 17.58 -14.18 0.69
N ASP A 157 16.75 -13.70 1.61
CA ASP A 157 15.45 -13.09 1.32
C ASP A 157 15.43 -11.65 1.85
N MET A 158 14.81 -10.74 1.12
CA MET A 158 14.78 -9.30 1.41
C MET A 158 13.34 -8.78 1.40
N ALA A 159 13.04 -7.86 2.31
CA ALA A 159 11.74 -7.18 2.37
C ALA A 159 11.90 -5.70 2.73
N TYR A 160 11.01 -4.88 2.17
CA TYR A 160 10.80 -3.50 2.60
C TYR A 160 9.58 -3.43 3.54
N SER A 161 9.65 -2.55 4.52
CA SER A 161 8.54 -2.12 5.36
C SER A 161 8.63 -0.62 5.60
N GLU A 162 7.52 0.10 5.52
CA GLU A 162 7.48 1.55 5.84
C GLU A 162 7.59 1.83 7.35
N MET A 163 7.55 0.80 8.18
CA MET A 163 7.67 0.89 9.63
C MET A 163 8.62 -0.17 10.22
N PRO A 164 9.18 0.07 11.43
CA PRO A 164 9.92 -0.96 12.15
C PRO A 164 9.01 -2.10 12.59
N TRP A 165 9.30 -3.32 12.12
CA TRP A 165 8.67 -4.53 12.66
C TRP A 165 8.97 -4.69 14.14
N SER A 166 7.96 -5.10 14.92
CA SER A 166 8.17 -5.47 16.31
C SER A 166 9.07 -6.71 16.39
N TRP A 167 9.83 -6.82 17.47
CA TRP A 167 10.69 -7.97 17.67
C TRP A 167 9.88 -9.26 17.87
N GLU A 168 8.67 -9.12 18.40
CA GLU A 168 7.68 -10.20 18.48
C GLU A 168 7.33 -10.75 17.09
N TYR A 169 7.08 -9.87 16.12
CA TYR A 169 6.81 -10.27 14.74
C TYR A 169 8.04 -10.90 14.07
N ILE A 170 9.23 -10.35 14.29
CA ILE A 170 10.49 -10.94 13.78
C ILE A 170 10.64 -12.37 14.30
N LYS A 171 10.43 -12.61 15.60
CA LYS A 171 10.46 -13.97 16.18
C LYS A 171 9.40 -14.88 15.56
N TRP A 172 8.20 -14.36 15.30
CA TRP A 172 7.13 -15.11 14.64
C TRP A 172 7.50 -15.52 13.20
N LEU A 173 8.14 -14.62 12.43
CA LEU A 173 8.66 -14.92 11.10
C LEU A 173 9.76 -15.99 11.17
N GLU A 174 10.73 -15.81 12.06
CA GLU A 174 11.89 -16.70 12.22
C GLU A 174 11.56 -18.10 12.76
N ALA A 175 10.36 -18.30 13.29
CA ALA A 175 9.89 -19.59 13.77
C ALA A 175 9.55 -20.55 12.63
N ASP A 176 9.27 -20.03 11.43
CA ASP A 176 8.92 -20.84 10.27
C ASP A 176 9.41 -20.18 8.96
N SER A 177 10.32 -20.85 8.27
CA SER A 177 10.87 -20.39 6.99
C SER A 177 9.80 -20.10 5.91
N SER A 178 8.63 -20.75 5.99
CA SER A 178 7.53 -20.48 5.06
C SER A 178 6.97 -19.05 5.22
N ARG A 179 6.99 -18.51 6.45
CA ARG A 179 6.53 -17.15 6.76
C ARG A 179 7.49 -16.10 6.20
N VAL A 180 8.79 -16.35 6.34
CA VAL A 180 9.84 -15.51 5.71
C VAL A 180 9.66 -15.51 4.20
N LYS A 181 9.52 -16.69 3.58
CA LYS A 181 9.33 -16.81 2.12
C LYS A 181 8.04 -16.18 1.61
N ALA A 182 6.98 -16.14 2.44
CA ALA A 182 5.74 -15.46 2.09
C ALA A 182 5.89 -13.93 2.15
N ARG A 183 6.59 -13.40 3.16
CA ARG A 183 6.75 -11.96 3.39
C ARG A 183 7.88 -11.31 2.60
N CYS A 184 8.93 -12.05 2.32
CA CYS A 184 10.17 -11.56 1.73
C CYS A 184 10.36 -12.08 0.30
N GLN A 185 11.22 -11.43 -0.47
CA GLN A 185 11.58 -11.83 -1.83
C GLN A 185 13.02 -12.32 -1.87
N ASN A 186 13.20 -13.45 -2.55
CA ASN A 186 14.51 -14.04 -2.70
C ASN A 186 15.42 -13.18 -3.58
N VAL A 187 16.70 -13.08 -3.23
CA VAL A 187 17.66 -12.24 -3.98
C VAL A 187 18.29 -12.95 -5.18
N ALA A 188 18.04 -14.24 -5.38
CA ALA A 188 18.58 -15.02 -6.51
C ALA A 188 18.40 -14.34 -7.89
N PRO A 189 17.27 -13.67 -8.20
CA PRO A 189 17.12 -12.94 -9.46
C PRO A 189 18.16 -11.84 -9.66
N ALA A 190 18.65 -11.21 -8.59
CA ALA A 190 19.67 -10.18 -8.69
C ALA A 190 21.02 -10.76 -9.16
N TRP A 191 21.37 -11.96 -8.69
CA TRP A 191 22.58 -12.65 -9.18
C TRP A 191 22.47 -13.00 -10.66
N ALA A 192 21.32 -13.52 -11.09
CA ALA A 192 21.09 -13.82 -12.50
C ALA A 192 21.21 -12.57 -13.38
N ALA A 193 20.65 -11.43 -12.94
CA ALA A 193 20.76 -10.15 -13.64
C ALA A 193 22.22 -9.68 -13.77
N ALA A 194 22.98 -9.75 -12.68
CA ALA A 194 24.39 -9.36 -12.65
C ALA A 194 25.24 -10.19 -13.63
N VAL A 195 25.05 -11.51 -13.64
CA VAL A 195 25.84 -12.41 -14.51
C VAL A 195 25.47 -12.24 -15.98
N VAL A 196 24.18 -12.23 -16.31
CA VAL A 196 23.68 -12.15 -17.71
C VAL A 196 23.98 -10.79 -18.35
N GLY A 197 23.88 -9.71 -17.57
CA GLY A 197 24.16 -8.35 -18.05
C GLY A 197 23.07 -7.75 -18.95
N LYS A 198 23.24 -6.45 -19.26
CA LYS A 198 22.17 -5.59 -19.81
C LYS A 198 21.67 -5.98 -21.20
N GLU A 199 22.50 -6.65 -21.99
CA GLU A 199 22.18 -7.00 -23.38
C GLU A 199 21.17 -8.16 -23.47
N HIS A 200 21.17 -9.05 -22.48
CA HIS A 200 20.39 -10.29 -22.50
C HIS A 200 19.40 -10.39 -21.33
N TRP A 201 19.56 -9.57 -20.29
CA TRP A 201 18.68 -9.57 -19.13
C TRP A 201 17.43 -8.72 -19.36
N ARG A 202 16.28 -9.27 -18.96
CA ARG A 202 15.00 -8.55 -18.93
C ARG A 202 14.29 -8.81 -17.61
N ALA A 203 13.97 -7.75 -16.89
CA ALA A 203 13.22 -7.84 -15.65
C ALA A 203 11.80 -8.36 -15.92
N THR A 204 11.28 -9.20 -15.03
CA THR A 204 9.90 -9.69 -15.07
C THR A 204 9.31 -9.71 -13.66
N LEU A 205 8.00 -9.91 -13.53
CA LEU A 205 7.36 -10.03 -12.21
C LEU A 205 7.93 -11.20 -11.38
N ALA A 206 8.34 -12.29 -12.05
CA ALA A 206 8.95 -13.46 -11.41
C ALA A 206 10.46 -13.28 -11.15
N MET A 207 11.14 -12.47 -11.96
CA MET A 207 12.58 -12.16 -11.83
C MET A 207 12.78 -10.64 -11.74
N PRO A 208 12.45 -10.03 -10.58
CA PRO A 208 12.28 -8.59 -10.46
C PRO A 208 13.59 -7.88 -10.11
N ALA A 209 14.58 -8.03 -10.98
CA ALA A 209 15.88 -7.39 -10.85
C ALA A 209 16.17 -6.53 -12.08
N VAL A 210 16.67 -5.32 -11.89
CA VAL A 210 17.03 -4.37 -12.94
C VAL A 210 18.50 -4.02 -12.81
N LEU A 211 19.21 -3.84 -13.93
CA LEU A 211 20.58 -3.33 -13.86
C LEU A 211 20.52 -1.82 -13.67
N VAL A 212 21.30 -1.28 -12.72
CA VAL A 212 21.23 0.16 -12.40
C VAL A 212 21.61 1.03 -13.60
N ASP A 213 22.54 0.56 -14.43
CA ASP A 213 22.93 1.25 -15.67
C ASP A 213 21.82 1.30 -16.73
N ALA A 214 20.77 0.47 -16.63
CA ALA A 214 19.61 0.52 -17.52
C ALA A 214 18.58 1.58 -17.09
N LEU A 215 18.74 2.19 -15.91
CA LEU A 215 17.84 3.23 -15.39
C LEU A 215 18.27 4.62 -15.90
N GLU A 216 18.03 4.89 -17.19
CA GLU A 216 18.46 6.14 -17.83
C GLU A 216 17.78 7.38 -17.22
N GLY A 217 16.48 7.30 -16.92
CA GLY A 217 15.69 8.41 -16.35
C GLY A 217 16.13 8.88 -14.95
N GLY A 218 16.98 8.12 -14.27
CA GLY A 218 17.46 8.44 -12.93
C GLY A 218 16.40 8.22 -11.85
N LEU A 219 16.80 8.37 -10.60
CA LEU A 219 15.89 8.23 -9.46
C LEU A 219 15.93 9.47 -8.56
N ARG A 220 14.80 9.81 -7.96
CA ARG A 220 14.64 10.94 -7.04
C ARG A 220 14.02 10.50 -5.71
N PRO A 221 14.15 11.30 -4.63
CA PRO A 221 13.37 11.10 -3.42
C PRO A 221 11.89 11.02 -3.75
N ARG A 222 11.24 10.04 -3.13
CA ARG A 222 9.83 9.71 -3.34
C ARG A 222 8.92 10.65 -2.57
N ASP A 223 7.78 10.96 -3.15
CA ASP A 223 6.71 11.74 -2.54
C ASP A 223 5.41 10.97 -2.73
N LEU A 224 4.92 10.38 -1.64
CA LEU A 224 3.77 9.49 -1.67
C LEU A 224 2.52 10.20 -2.23
N HIS A 225 2.31 11.46 -1.85
CA HIS A 225 1.11 12.19 -2.26
C HIS A 225 1.15 12.46 -3.76
N LEU A 226 2.24 13.02 -4.27
CA LEU A 226 2.42 13.28 -5.70
C LEU A 226 2.37 11.99 -6.53
N GLU A 227 3.08 10.95 -6.10
CA GLU A 227 3.11 9.67 -6.83
C GLU A 227 1.73 9.00 -6.91
N CYS A 228 0.91 9.11 -5.85
CA CYS A 228 -0.46 8.59 -5.87
C CYS A 228 -1.39 9.35 -6.82
N LEU A 229 -1.11 10.63 -7.06
CA LEU A 229 -1.90 11.48 -7.98
C LEU A 229 -1.57 11.24 -9.45
N LEU A 230 -0.36 10.75 -9.77
CA LEU A 230 0.06 10.44 -11.13
C LEU A 230 -0.61 9.17 -11.65
N SER A 231 -1.04 9.19 -12.92
CA SER A 231 -1.55 7.98 -13.59
C SER A 231 -0.52 6.85 -13.59
N SER A 232 0.75 7.21 -13.74
CA SER A 232 1.88 6.31 -13.91
C SER A 232 3.04 6.77 -13.01
N PRO A 233 3.20 6.17 -11.81
CA PRO A 233 4.19 6.62 -10.83
C PRO A 233 5.65 6.55 -11.30
N ASP A 234 5.94 5.74 -12.31
CA ASP A 234 7.26 5.61 -12.94
C ASP A 234 7.71 6.87 -13.67
N THR A 235 6.77 7.75 -14.01
CA THR A 235 7.07 9.08 -14.57
C THR A 235 7.69 10.04 -13.54
N PHE A 236 7.58 9.73 -12.24
CA PHE A 236 8.12 10.56 -11.15
C PHE A 236 9.65 10.48 -11.05
N THR A 237 10.32 11.03 -12.06
CA THR A 237 11.78 11.04 -12.24
C THR A 237 12.34 12.45 -12.02
N PRO A 238 13.67 12.61 -11.88
CA PRO A 238 14.30 13.93 -11.90
C PRO A 238 13.93 14.81 -13.12
N ALA A 239 13.57 14.20 -14.24
CA ALA A 239 13.20 14.90 -15.47
C ALA A 239 11.74 15.44 -15.47
N LEU A 240 10.90 15.03 -14.52
CA LEU A 240 9.53 15.52 -14.41
C LEU A 240 9.53 16.93 -13.79
N LEU A 241 9.36 17.94 -14.65
CA LEU A 241 9.34 19.36 -14.26
C LEU A 241 7.92 19.95 -14.19
N GLU A 242 6.99 19.39 -14.98
CA GLU A 242 5.61 19.86 -15.08
C GLU A 242 4.67 18.66 -15.22
N LEU A 243 3.44 18.79 -14.69
CA LEU A 243 2.40 17.76 -14.86
C LEU A 243 1.84 17.82 -16.28
N SER A 244 1.69 16.65 -16.93
CA SER A 244 1.10 16.59 -18.28
C SER A 244 -0.33 17.12 -18.27
N PRO A 245 -0.76 17.89 -19.29
CA PRO A 245 -2.16 18.35 -19.44
C PRO A 245 -3.19 17.23 -19.49
N ASP A 246 -2.75 15.99 -19.79
CA ASP A 246 -3.56 14.79 -19.88
C ASP A 246 -3.67 14.02 -18.55
N GLU A 247 -2.91 14.39 -17.51
CA GLU A 247 -3.04 13.77 -16.19
C GLU A 247 -4.46 13.95 -15.63
N PRO A 248 -5.07 12.91 -15.02
CA PRO A 248 -6.41 12.96 -14.43
C PRO A 248 -6.58 14.11 -13.46
N LEU A 249 -5.59 14.37 -12.59
CA LEU A 249 -5.61 15.49 -11.66
C LEU A 249 -5.70 16.85 -12.37
N VAL A 250 -4.90 17.05 -13.41
CA VAL A 250 -4.86 18.32 -14.16
C VAL A 250 -6.18 18.57 -14.91
N ARG A 251 -6.75 17.51 -15.48
CA ARG A 251 -8.06 17.56 -16.15
C ARG A 251 -9.19 17.83 -15.15
N LEU A 252 -9.19 17.14 -14.01
CA LEU A 252 -10.15 17.38 -12.92
C LEU A 252 -10.09 18.83 -12.44
N HIS A 253 -8.89 19.35 -12.15
CA HIS A 253 -8.69 20.73 -11.73
C HIS A 253 -9.27 21.72 -12.75
N ARG A 254 -8.99 21.53 -14.05
CA ARG A 254 -9.56 22.35 -15.13
C ARG A 254 -11.09 22.32 -15.15
N HIS A 255 -11.69 21.15 -14.95
CA HIS A 255 -13.15 21.01 -14.90
C HIS A 255 -13.76 21.67 -13.66
N GLN A 256 -13.13 21.51 -12.49
CA GLN A 256 -13.56 22.16 -11.26
C GLN A 256 -13.45 23.69 -11.36
N GLN A 257 -12.39 24.20 -11.98
CA GLN A 257 -12.21 25.62 -12.24
C GLN A 257 -13.33 26.16 -13.16
N ALA A 258 -13.62 25.49 -14.27
CA ALA A 258 -14.72 25.87 -15.14
C ALA A 258 -16.09 25.84 -14.43
N LEU A 259 -16.31 24.86 -13.55
CA LEU A 259 -17.53 24.78 -12.75
C LEU A 259 -17.65 25.94 -11.76
N ALA A 260 -16.55 26.27 -11.07
CA ALA A 260 -16.50 27.39 -10.14
C ALA A 260 -16.78 28.73 -10.85
N GLU A 261 -16.23 28.93 -12.05
CA GLU A 261 -16.52 30.10 -12.90
C GLU A 261 -18.01 30.21 -13.25
N HIS A 262 -18.66 29.10 -13.62
CA HIS A 262 -20.09 29.08 -13.90
C HIS A 262 -20.98 29.33 -12.67
N MET A 263 -20.51 28.93 -11.48
CA MET A 263 -21.24 29.07 -10.22
C MET A 263 -20.91 30.36 -9.47
N SER A 264 -19.95 31.16 -9.94
CA SER A 264 -19.37 32.29 -9.20
C SER A 264 -18.88 31.86 -7.80
N ALA A 265 -18.32 30.66 -7.69
CA ALA A 265 -17.80 30.09 -6.46
C ALA A 265 -16.27 30.25 -6.38
N GLU A 266 -15.70 29.97 -5.22
CA GLU A 266 -14.25 29.87 -5.07
C GLU A 266 -13.71 28.70 -5.92
N GLY A 267 -12.56 28.92 -6.56
CA GLY A 267 -11.91 27.92 -7.40
C GLY A 267 -11.37 26.73 -6.60
N PRO A 268 -11.03 25.61 -7.27
CA PRO A 268 -10.36 24.50 -6.62
C PRO A 268 -9.00 24.92 -6.06
N GLN A 269 -8.49 24.14 -5.09
CA GLN A 269 -7.13 24.30 -4.60
C GLN A 269 -6.13 24.19 -5.76
N ALA A 270 -5.01 24.93 -5.65
CA ALA A 270 -3.95 24.89 -6.63
C ALA A 270 -3.39 23.48 -6.79
N LEU A 271 -2.94 23.15 -8.00
CA LEU A 271 -2.22 21.91 -8.26
C LEU A 271 -0.95 21.86 -7.40
N PRO A 272 -0.54 20.67 -6.94
CA PRO A 272 0.62 20.54 -6.09
C PRO A 272 1.91 20.88 -6.85
N ASP A 273 2.84 21.54 -6.17
CA ASP A 273 4.14 21.89 -6.73
C ASP A 273 4.99 20.64 -6.98
N LEU A 274 5.77 20.64 -8.06
CA LEU A 274 6.77 19.62 -8.34
C LEU A 274 8.15 20.11 -7.87
N PRO A 275 8.70 19.56 -6.77
CA PRO A 275 10.00 19.99 -6.30
C PRO A 275 11.08 19.58 -7.31
N ALA A 276 12.08 20.44 -7.51
CA ALA A 276 13.26 20.07 -8.27
C ALA A 276 14.00 18.91 -7.57
N ALA A 277 14.52 17.96 -8.35
CA ALA A 277 15.32 16.86 -7.82
C ALA A 277 16.48 16.53 -8.77
N SER A 278 17.61 16.13 -8.18
CA SER A 278 18.75 15.56 -8.90
C SER A 278 18.62 14.04 -9.02
N ASP A 279 19.38 13.46 -9.95
CA ASP A 279 19.47 12.02 -10.09
C ASP A 279 20.37 11.43 -8.99
N LEU A 280 19.74 10.77 -8.01
CA LEU A 280 20.44 10.16 -6.88
C LEU A 280 21.34 8.99 -7.27
N LEU A 281 21.12 8.35 -8.43
CA LEU A 281 22.03 7.33 -8.93
C LEU A 281 23.38 7.94 -9.33
N ALA A 282 23.35 9.13 -9.93
CA ALA A 282 24.56 9.87 -10.27
C ALA A 282 25.20 10.49 -9.02
N ASP A 283 24.42 11.15 -8.16
CA ASP A 283 24.91 11.84 -6.96
C ASP A 283 25.64 10.89 -5.99
N LYS A 284 25.19 9.63 -5.92
CA LYS A 284 25.80 8.59 -5.08
C LYS A 284 26.85 7.74 -5.80
N ALA A 285 27.26 8.12 -7.01
CA ALA A 285 28.23 7.40 -7.84
C ALA A 285 27.85 5.91 -8.04
N LEU A 286 26.56 5.63 -8.21
CA LEU A 286 26.04 4.28 -8.46
C LEU A 286 26.05 3.93 -9.95
N ARG A 287 25.97 4.93 -10.83
CA ARG A 287 26.10 4.72 -12.29
C ARG A 287 27.51 4.24 -12.63
N GLY A 288 27.62 3.21 -13.46
CA GLY A 288 28.88 2.60 -13.85
C GLY A 288 29.52 1.71 -12.77
N TYR A 289 28.85 1.48 -11.63
CA TYR A 289 29.32 0.51 -10.65
C TYR A 289 29.23 -0.91 -11.26
N PRO A 290 30.34 -1.68 -11.29
CA PRO A 290 30.36 -2.98 -11.97
C PRO A 290 29.30 -3.93 -11.42
N LYS A 291 28.45 -4.43 -12.32
CA LYS A 291 27.41 -5.43 -12.01
C LYS A 291 26.44 -5.02 -10.90
N LEU A 292 26.21 -3.71 -10.71
CA LEU A 292 25.23 -3.21 -9.75
C LEU A 292 23.80 -3.51 -10.19
N VAL A 293 23.02 -4.08 -9.26
CA VAL A 293 21.64 -4.50 -9.53
C VAL A 293 20.68 -3.81 -8.57
N GLY A 294 19.59 -3.28 -9.12
CA GLY A 294 18.39 -2.90 -8.39
C GLY A 294 17.48 -4.10 -8.16
N LEU A 295 17.21 -4.46 -6.91
CA LEU A 295 16.23 -5.50 -6.58
C LEU A 295 14.87 -4.86 -6.29
N LEU A 296 13.85 -5.16 -7.10
CA LEU A 296 12.52 -4.56 -6.98
C LEU A 296 11.68 -5.28 -5.94
N LEU A 297 11.66 -4.72 -4.74
CA LEU A 297 10.88 -5.19 -3.61
C LEU A 297 9.40 -4.82 -3.74
N ASN A 298 8.51 -5.76 -3.41
CA ASN A 298 7.07 -5.54 -3.44
C ASN A 298 6.67 -4.48 -2.40
N ASP A 299 5.83 -3.53 -2.83
CA ASP A 299 5.19 -2.53 -1.97
C ASP A 299 3.66 -2.51 -2.24
N PRO A 300 2.93 -3.55 -1.79
CA PRO A 300 1.50 -3.66 -2.06
C PRO A 300 0.67 -2.58 -1.34
N LEU A 301 1.20 -1.95 -0.28
CA LEU A 301 0.56 -0.82 0.37
C LEU A 301 0.59 0.42 -0.52
N PHE A 302 1.73 0.72 -1.14
CA PHE A 302 1.80 1.79 -2.13
C PHE A 302 0.88 1.51 -3.34
N GLU A 303 0.89 0.29 -3.87
CA GLU A 303 0.03 -0.08 -4.99
C GLU A 303 -1.47 0.07 -4.65
N PHE A 304 -1.85 -0.30 -3.42
CA PHE A 304 -3.22 -0.11 -2.94
C PHE A 304 -3.58 1.36 -2.78
N ARG A 305 -2.73 2.17 -2.14
CA ARG A 305 -2.97 3.62 -1.95
C ARG A 305 -3.05 4.36 -3.29
N HIS A 306 -2.19 4.00 -4.25
CA HIS A 306 -2.28 4.51 -5.64
C HIS A 306 -3.63 4.18 -6.27
N ALA A 307 -4.08 2.92 -6.17
CA ALA A 307 -5.38 2.52 -6.72
C ALA A 307 -6.56 3.24 -6.05
N VAL A 308 -6.49 3.48 -4.74
CA VAL A 308 -7.51 4.24 -3.99
C VAL A 308 -7.57 5.69 -4.47
N GLU A 309 -6.43 6.37 -4.58
CA GLU A 309 -6.36 7.76 -5.02
C GLU A 309 -6.80 7.94 -6.48
N GLN A 310 -6.34 7.09 -7.39
CA GLN A 310 -6.78 7.12 -8.79
C GLN A 310 -8.29 6.95 -8.94
N SER A 311 -8.90 6.11 -8.09
CA SER A 311 -10.36 5.96 -8.04
C SER A 311 -11.08 7.14 -7.39
N ARG A 312 -10.48 7.82 -6.40
CA ARG A 312 -11.00 9.07 -5.82
C ARG A 312 -11.07 10.14 -6.91
N LEU A 313 -9.95 10.38 -7.63
CA LEU A 313 -9.89 11.31 -8.76
C LEU A 313 -10.92 11.01 -9.85
N ALA A 314 -11.08 9.73 -10.22
CA ALA A 314 -12.07 9.33 -11.22
C ALA A 314 -13.52 9.57 -10.74
N THR A 315 -13.81 9.29 -9.46
CA THR A 315 -15.12 9.54 -8.86
C THR A 315 -15.45 11.04 -8.85
N GLU A 316 -14.51 11.87 -8.41
CA GLU A 316 -14.65 13.32 -8.42
C GLU A 316 -14.83 13.86 -9.84
N THR A 317 -14.07 13.33 -10.81
CA THR A 317 -14.24 13.69 -12.23
C THR A 317 -15.65 13.42 -12.72
N LEU A 318 -16.25 12.27 -12.38
CA LEU A 318 -17.64 11.97 -12.76
C LEU A 318 -18.63 12.92 -12.11
N GLN A 319 -18.43 13.26 -10.82
CA GLN A 319 -19.27 14.22 -10.11
C GLN A 319 -19.18 15.63 -10.71
N THR A 320 -17.97 16.11 -11.00
CA THR A 320 -17.75 17.41 -11.63
C THR A 320 -18.29 17.45 -13.06
N CYS A 321 -18.07 16.40 -13.86
CA CYS A 321 -18.68 16.29 -15.19
C CYS A 321 -20.21 16.35 -15.09
N ASN A 322 -20.81 15.69 -14.10
CA ASN A 322 -22.25 15.72 -13.90
C ASN A 322 -22.77 17.14 -13.62
N ALA A 323 -22.07 17.89 -12.79
CA ALA A 323 -22.41 19.27 -12.47
C ALA A 323 -22.17 20.25 -13.64
N LEU A 324 -21.25 19.92 -14.54
CA LEU A 324 -20.94 20.74 -15.72
C LEU A 324 -21.94 20.59 -16.87
N ILE A 325 -22.67 19.47 -16.97
CA ILE A 325 -23.57 19.21 -18.12
C ILE A 325 -24.54 20.38 -18.39
N PRO A 326 -25.24 20.98 -17.41
CA PRO A 326 -26.17 22.08 -17.67
C PRO A 326 -25.54 23.31 -18.33
N TYR A 327 -24.22 23.47 -18.23
CA TYR A 327 -23.44 24.57 -18.80
C TYR A 327 -22.81 24.23 -20.15
N GLN A 328 -22.86 22.97 -20.58
CA GLN A 328 -22.41 22.56 -21.90
C GLN A 328 -23.36 23.09 -22.99
N PRO A 329 -22.86 23.29 -24.23
CA PRO A 329 -23.73 23.58 -25.38
C PRO A 329 -24.85 22.55 -25.48
N HIS A 330 -26.11 23.02 -25.44
CA HIS A 330 -27.31 22.18 -25.44
C HIS A 330 -27.44 21.19 -24.27
N GLY A 331 -26.67 21.36 -23.19
CA GLY A 331 -26.57 20.40 -22.08
C GLY A 331 -27.90 20.03 -21.42
N ARG A 332 -28.77 21.01 -21.13
CA ARG A 332 -30.12 20.73 -20.58
C ARG A 332 -31.00 19.89 -21.50
N TYR A 333 -30.87 20.09 -22.82
CA TYR A 333 -31.60 19.26 -23.79
C TYR A 333 -30.99 17.86 -23.88
N ALA A 334 -29.66 17.76 -23.82
CA ALA A 334 -28.93 16.51 -23.77
C ALA A 334 -29.34 15.67 -22.54
N GLU A 335 -29.47 16.29 -21.36
CA GLU A 335 -29.94 15.61 -20.14
C GLU A 335 -31.33 15.00 -20.30
N LEU A 336 -32.28 15.77 -20.84
CA LEU A 336 -33.64 15.28 -21.11
C LEU A 336 -33.63 14.15 -22.14
N LEU A 337 -32.90 14.32 -23.23
CA LEU A 337 -32.80 13.31 -24.29
C LEU A 337 -32.17 12.02 -23.77
N HIS A 338 -31.12 12.14 -22.94
CA HIS A 338 -30.46 11.02 -22.30
C HIS A 338 -31.43 10.24 -21.39
N GLN A 339 -32.16 10.95 -20.52
CA GLN A 339 -33.12 10.33 -19.60
C GLN A 339 -34.28 9.66 -20.34
N TRP A 340 -34.83 10.31 -21.38
CA TRP A 340 -36.08 9.90 -22.03
C TRP A 340 -35.90 8.97 -23.23
N ALA A 341 -34.74 8.99 -23.89
CA ALA A 341 -34.45 8.13 -25.04
C ALA A 341 -33.32 7.13 -24.79
N MET A 342 -32.25 7.49 -24.07
CA MET A 342 -31.03 6.66 -24.03
C MET A 342 -30.97 5.64 -22.89
N SER A 343 -31.56 5.92 -21.73
CA SER A 343 -31.58 5.01 -20.57
C SER A 343 -32.23 3.65 -20.90
N THR A 344 -31.81 2.55 -20.23
CA THR A 344 -32.20 1.17 -20.59
C THR A 344 -33.70 0.97 -20.75
N ASP A 345 -34.52 1.60 -19.91
CA ASP A 345 -35.99 1.52 -19.90
C ASP A 345 -36.68 2.85 -20.31
N ALA A 346 -36.01 3.66 -21.14
CA ALA A 346 -36.49 4.98 -21.47
C ALA A 346 -37.83 4.97 -22.24
N PRO A 347 -38.80 5.85 -21.90
CA PRO A 347 -40.11 5.91 -22.57
C PRO A 347 -40.05 6.10 -24.09
N LEU A 348 -39.00 6.75 -24.59
CA LEU A 348 -38.78 7.04 -26.00
C LEU A 348 -37.60 6.24 -26.58
N ALA A 349 -37.30 5.06 -26.03
CA ALA A 349 -36.21 4.20 -26.51
C ALA A 349 -36.30 3.86 -28.02
N SER A 350 -37.52 3.87 -28.59
CA SER A 350 -37.74 3.67 -30.03
C SER A 350 -37.12 4.76 -30.91
N LEU A 351 -36.85 5.95 -30.35
CA LEU A 351 -36.28 7.09 -31.06
C LEU A 351 -34.74 7.14 -30.98
N ARG A 352 -34.07 6.22 -30.26
CA ARG A 352 -32.60 6.21 -30.12
C ARG A 352 -31.86 6.29 -31.47
N ALA A 353 -32.37 5.61 -32.49
CA ALA A 353 -31.75 5.60 -33.82
C ALA A 353 -31.82 6.96 -34.55
N GLN A 354 -32.67 7.88 -34.09
CA GLN A 354 -32.82 9.22 -34.66
C GLN A 354 -32.00 10.28 -33.90
N VAL A 355 -31.39 9.90 -32.78
CA VAL A 355 -30.56 10.79 -31.98
C VAL A 355 -29.19 10.91 -32.63
N ASP A 356 -28.72 12.14 -32.82
CA ASP A 356 -27.31 12.40 -33.11
C ASP A 356 -26.49 12.08 -31.87
N THR A 357 -25.99 10.84 -31.81
CA THR A 357 -25.20 10.34 -30.68
C THR A 357 -23.89 11.09 -30.51
N GLN A 358 -23.28 11.57 -31.59
CA GLN A 358 -22.01 12.30 -31.50
C GLN A 358 -22.21 13.67 -30.85
N ALA A 359 -23.26 14.40 -31.25
CA ALA A 359 -23.62 15.67 -30.63
C ALA A 359 -24.04 15.48 -29.16
N LEU A 360 -24.82 14.43 -28.88
CA LEU A 360 -25.24 14.09 -27.52
C LEU A 360 -24.03 13.76 -26.63
N ASP A 361 -23.15 12.86 -27.07
CA ASP A 361 -21.97 12.42 -26.33
C ASP A 361 -21.04 13.60 -26.00
N LYS A 362 -20.91 14.55 -26.93
CA LYS A 362 -20.15 15.77 -26.70
C LYS A 362 -20.78 16.63 -25.59
N SER A 363 -22.08 16.90 -25.66
CA SER A 363 -22.79 17.68 -24.63
C SER A 363 -22.82 16.97 -23.27
N MET A 364 -22.80 15.65 -23.27
CA MET A 364 -22.79 14.82 -22.06
C MET A 364 -21.38 14.56 -21.50
N MET A 365 -20.33 15.10 -22.13
CA MET A 365 -18.93 14.87 -21.75
C MET A 365 -18.54 13.39 -21.69
N GLU A 366 -19.09 12.57 -22.61
CA GLU A 366 -18.99 11.11 -22.55
C GLU A 366 -17.54 10.59 -22.67
N GLN A 367 -16.64 11.29 -23.37
CA GLN A 367 -15.22 10.90 -23.42
C GLN A 367 -14.56 10.98 -22.03
N GLU A 368 -14.73 12.10 -21.32
CA GLU A 368 -14.22 12.32 -19.96
C GLU A 368 -14.76 11.26 -19.01
N ARG A 369 -16.07 11.04 -19.07
CA ARG A 369 -16.77 10.07 -18.22
C ARG A 369 -16.32 8.64 -18.50
N ARG A 370 -16.13 8.28 -19.77
CA ARG A 370 -15.61 6.96 -20.16
C ARG A 370 -14.22 6.73 -19.60
N MET A 371 -13.30 7.69 -19.72
CA MET A 371 -11.95 7.57 -19.16
C MET A 371 -11.97 7.39 -17.65
N ALA A 372 -12.84 8.11 -16.93
CA ALA A 372 -13.01 7.93 -15.49
C ALA A 372 -13.58 6.55 -15.14
N ARG A 373 -14.60 6.05 -15.87
CA ARG A 373 -15.15 4.70 -15.67
C ARG A 373 -14.13 3.60 -15.96
N ASP A 374 -13.33 3.75 -17.02
CA ASP A 374 -12.26 2.82 -17.37
C ASP A 374 -11.14 2.84 -16.32
N CYS A 375 -10.85 4.00 -15.73
CA CYS A 375 -9.96 4.10 -14.56
C CYS A 375 -10.52 3.31 -13.38
N LEU A 376 -11.77 3.57 -12.96
CA LEU A 376 -12.42 2.85 -11.86
C LEU A 376 -12.39 1.33 -12.06
N HIS A 377 -12.70 0.85 -13.27
CA HIS A 377 -12.66 -0.58 -13.58
C HIS A 377 -11.26 -1.16 -13.38
N ARG A 378 -10.22 -0.51 -13.94
CA ARG A 378 -8.82 -0.95 -13.80
C ARG A 378 -8.35 -0.97 -12.35
N GLN A 379 -8.66 0.07 -11.58
CA GLN A 379 -8.25 0.13 -10.18
C GLN A 379 -8.99 -0.89 -9.32
N LEU A 380 -10.26 -1.19 -9.61
CA LEU A 380 -10.98 -2.28 -8.95
C LEU A 380 -10.35 -3.65 -9.25
N ASP A 381 -10.00 -3.94 -10.50
CA ASP A 381 -9.31 -5.19 -10.85
C ASP A 381 -7.96 -5.31 -10.12
N ARG A 382 -7.21 -4.20 -10.03
CA ARG A 382 -5.95 -4.14 -9.27
C ARG A 382 -6.16 -4.40 -7.78
N THR A 383 -7.12 -3.71 -7.15
CA THR A 383 -7.48 -3.93 -5.75
C THR A 383 -7.89 -5.38 -5.50
N MET A 384 -8.70 -5.97 -6.38
CA MET A 384 -9.07 -7.38 -6.29
C MET A 384 -7.84 -8.30 -6.34
N SER A 385 -6.90 -8.06 -7.27
CA SER A 385 -5.64 -8.82 -7.36
C SER A 385 -4.84 -8.75 -6.06
N LEU A 386 -4.69 -7.54 -5.50
CA LEU A 386 -3.99 -7.31 -4.23
C LEU A 386 -4.62 -8.04 -3.04
N CYS A 387 -5.95 -8.10 -2.97
CA CYS A 387 -6.65 -8.82 -1.91
C CYS A 387 -6.43 -10.35 -1.94
N HIS A 388 -6.16 -10.94 -3.11
CA HIS A 388 -5.95 -12.39 -3.24
C HIS A 388 -4.59 -12.87 -2.68
N GLY A 389 -3.64 -11.98 -2.36
CA GLY A 389 -2.39 -12.42 -1.72
C GLY A 389 -1.37 -11.35 -1.36
N GLY A 390 -1.40 -10.17 -1.98
CA GLY A 390 -0.42 -9.12 -1.71
C GLY A 390 -0.63 -8.44 -0.35
N LEU A 391 -1.85 -8.02 -0.07
CA LEU A 391 -2.15 -7.18 1.11
C LEU A 391 -2.12 -7.96 2.43
N SER A 392 -2.65 -9.18 2.46
CA SER A 392 -2.75 -9.98 3.69
C SER A 392 -1.40 -10.26 4.34
N VAL A 393 -0.35 -10.36 3.53
CA VAL A 393 1.01 -10.61 3.99
C VAL A 393 1.60 -9.38 4.68
N VAL A 394 1.39 -8.18 4.14
CA VAL A 394 1.90 -6.93 4.73
C VAL A 394 1.03 -6.44 5.89
N TRP A 395 -0.25 -6.82 5.91
CA TRP A 395 -1.14 -6.53 7.04
C TRP A 395 -0.63 -7.06 8.38
N ASN A 396 0.06 -8.21 8.34
CA ASN A 396 0.64 -8.85 9.53
C ASN A 396 1.76 -8.01 10.15
N ASP A 397 2.38 -7.10 9.40
CA ASP A 397 3.43 -6.21 9.91
C ASP A 397 2.91 -5.30 11.05
N TRP A 398 1.60 -5.04 11.07
CA TRP A 398 0.93 -4.15 12.03
C TRP A 398 0.35 -4.90 13.23
N ILE A 399 -0.03 -6.17 13.09
CA ILE A 399 -0.81 -6.91 14.11
C ILE A 399 -0.05 -7.04 15.44
N TYR A 400 1.28 -7.13 15.38
CA TYR A 400 2.13 -7.36 16.54
C TYR A 400 2.67 -6.08 17.18
N THR A 401 2.21 -4.90 16.77
CA THR A 401 2.57 -3.65 17.45
C THR A 401 1.81 -3.51 18.77
N ARG A 402 2.16 -2.48 19.55
CA ARG A 402 1.58 -2.20 20.88
C ARG A 402 1.28 -0.72 21.08
N ASP A 403 1.12 -0.01 19.98
CA ASP A 403 0.98 1.44 19.85
C ASP A 403 -0.04 1.80 18.74
N GLU A 404 -0.17 3.07 18.42
CA GLU A 404 -1.18 3.64 17.53
C GLU A 404 -1.19 3.03 16.12
N ARG A 405 -0.11 2.35 15.72
CA ARG A 405 -0.01 1.56 14.48
C ARG A 405 -1.11 0.51 14.34
N LEU A 406 -1.69 0.06 15.47
CA LEU A 406 -2.83 -0.87 15.46
C LEU A 406 -4.08 -0.31 14.78
N LEU A 407 -4.20 1.02 14.59
CA LEU A 407 -5.29 1.64 13.82
C LEU A 407 -5.14 1.47 12.31
N GLU A 408 -3.91 1.32 11.80
CA GLU A 408 -3.63 1.31 10.35
C GLU A 408 -4.37 0.20 9.59
N PRO A 409 -4.41 -1.05 10.06
CA PRO A 409 -5.32 -2.08 9.53
C PRO A 409 -6.77 -1.63 9.37
N TYR A 410 -7.34 -0.92 10.34
CA TYR A 410 -8.74 -0.48 10.27
C TYR A 410 -8.90 0.64 9.24
N SER A 411 -7.95 1.58 9.18
CA SER A 411 -7.88 2.63 8.14
C SER A 411 -7.85 2.04 6.75
N LEU A 412 -6.94 1.09 6.50
CA LEU A 412 -6.82 0.42 5.21
C LEU A 412 -8.07 -0.40 4.85
N LEU A 413 -8.73 -1.01 5.84
CA LEU A 413 -9.99 -1.74 5.63
C LEU A 413 -11.13 -0.80 5.24
N ILE A 414 -11.21 0.38 5.86
CA ILE A 414 -12.15 1.44 5.49
C ILE A 414 -11.93 1.85 4.04
N GLU A 415 -10.69 2.20 3.67
CA GLU A 415 -10.34 2.59 2.29
C GLU A 415 -10.65 1.47 1.28
N LEU A 416 -10.41 0.21 1.67
CA LEU A 416 -10.69 -0.96 0.82
C LEU A 416 -12.20 -1.09 0.56
N LEU A 417 -13.03 -0.99 1.59
CA LEU A 417 -14.48 -1.11 1.44
C LEU A 417 -15.05 0.06 0.64
N GLU A 418 -14.57 1.29 0.87
CA GLU A 418 -14.94 2.44 0.05
C GLU A 418 -14.58 2.24 -1.42
N GLN A 419 -13.37 1.74 -1.70
CA GLN A 419 -12.91 1.43 -3.05
C GLN A 419 -13.80 0.39 -3.71
N LEU A 420 -14.09 -0.72 -3.02
CA LEU A 420 -14.96 -1.80 -3.53
C LEU A 420 -16.40 -1.32 -3.77
N GLY A 421 -16.83 -0.25 -3.08
CA GLY A 421 -18.14 0.38 -3.26
C GLY A 421 -18.24 1.38 -4.42
N ARG A 422 -17.15 1.66 -5.16
CA ARG A 422 -17.11 2.59 -6.31
C ARG A 422 -17.24 1.85 -7.64
N LEU A 423 -18.34 1.10 -7.81
CA LEU A 423 -18.61 0.43 -9.08
C LEU A 423 -18.79 1.46 -10.21
N PRO A 424 -18.22 1.25 -11.41
CA PRO A 424 -18.21 2.28 -12.46
C PRO A 424 -19.60 2.78 -12.89
N HIS A 425 -20.61 1.91 -12.88
CA HIS A 425 -21.98 2.25 -13.28
C HIS A 425 -22.75 2.97 -12.17
N ASP A 426 -22.64 2.51 -10.92
CA ASP A 426 -23.28 3.16 -9.76
C ASP A 426 -22.69 4.53 -9.47
N THR A 427 -21.38 4.66 -9.69
CA THR A 427 -20.67 5.93 -9.52
C THR A 427 -21.06 6.91 -10.61
N ASP A 428 -21.40 6.39 -11.80
CA ASP A 428 -21.78 7.20 -12.93
C ASP A 428 -23.28 7.18 -13.25
N ALA A 429 -24.04 8.05 -12.60
CA ALA A 429 -25.51 8.11 -12.67
C ALA A 429 -26.10 8.28 -14.09
N ARG A 430 -25.31 8.64 -15.09
CA ARG A 430 -25.74 8.79 -16.49
C ARG A 430 -24.98 7.86 -17.44
N SER A 431 -24.41 6.76 -16.93
CA SER A 431 -23.86 5.70 -17.76
C SER A 431 -24.98 4.91 -18.43
N THR A 432 -24.81 4.59 -19.71
CA THR A 432 -25.63 3.62 -20.45
C THR A 432 -24.86 2.33 -20.74
N ALA A 433 -23.61 2.23 -20.29
CA ALA A 433 -22.78 1.06 -20.49
C ALA A 433 -23.31 -0.11 -19.65
N ALA A 434 -23.24 -1.33 -20.21
CA ALA A 434 -23.63 -2.53 -19.48
C ALA A 434 -22.61 -2.88 -18.40
N ASP A 435 -23.09 -3.27 -17.22
CA ASP A 435 -22.23 -3.60 -16.09
C ASP A 435 -21.38 -4.84 -16.34
N SER A 436 -20.15 -4.79 -15.85
CA SER A 436 -19.30 -5.99 -15.74
C SER A 436 -19.87 -6.90 -14.64
N ARG A 437 -20.82 -7.75 -15.01
CA ARG A 437 -21.43 -8.75 -14.10
C ARG A 437 -20.38 -9.64 -13.43
N ARG A 438 -19.24 -9.87 -14.09
CA ARG A 438 -18.12 -10.64 -13.55
C ARG A 438 -17.45 -9.90 -12.41
N LEU A 439 -17.10 -8.62 -12.61
CA LEU A 439 -16.44 -7.80 -11.60
C LEU A 439 -17.36 -7.60 -10.39
N SER A 440 -18.62 -7.20 -10.61
CA SER A 440 -19.58 -6.99 -9.51
C SER A 440 -19.76 -8.24 -8.64
N ARG A 441 -19.88 -9.44 -9.24
CA ARG A 441 -19.98 -10.70 -8.47
C ARG A 441 -18.70 -11.02 -7.70
N SER A 442 -17.53 -10.75 -8.26
CA SER A 442 -16.26 -10.97 -7.58
C SER A 442 -16.11 -10.06 -6.37
N ILE A 443 -16.49 -8.78 -6.52
CA ILE A 443 -16.51 -7.79 -5.45
C ILE A 443 -17.52 -8.20 -4.37
N GLU A 444 -18.75 -8.56 -4.75
CA GLU A 444 -19.79 -9.02 -3.82
C GLU A 444 -19.31 -10.21 -2.97
N ARG A 445 -18.66 -11.19 -3.59
CA ARG A 445 -18.05 -12.33 -2.88
C ARG A 445 -16.97 -11.87 -1.91
N LEU A 446 -16.05 -11.01 -2.34
CA LEU A 446 -14.98 -10.52 -1.48
C LEU A 446 -15.54 -9.73 -0.28
N VAL A 447 -16.44 -8.78 -0.51
CA VAL A 447 -17.08 -8.00 0.55
C VAL A 447 -17.84 -8.90 1.52
N THR A 448 -18.52 -9.93 1.02
CA THR A 448 -19.16 -10.95 1.87
C THR A 448 -18.14 -11.65 2.77
N HIS A 449 -17.01 -12.11 2.21
CA HIS A 449 -15.96 -12.76 3.00
C HIS A 449 -15.29 -11.81 4.01
N LEU A 450 -15.14 -10.53 3.66
CA LEU A 450 -14.64 -9.50 4.58
C LEU A 450 -15.62 -9.31 5.74
N ALA A 451 -16.91 -9.12 5.46
CA ALA A 451 -17.96 -8.91 6.45
C ALA A 451 -18.12 -10.12 7.39
N GLU A 452 -18.04 -11.34 6.87
CA GLU A 452 -18.08 -12.59 7.65
C GLU A 452 -16.82 -12.85 8.50
N ALA A 453 -15.82 -11.96 8.47
CA ALA A 453 -14.52 -12.16 9.11
C ALA A 453 -13.78 -13.45 8.65
N SER A 454 -14.12 -13.98 7.47
CA SER A 454 -13.54 -15.23 6.94
C SER A 454 -12.28 -14.98 6.12
N HIS A 455 -12.17 -13.80 5.51
CA HIS A 455 -11.01 -13.35 4.76
C HIS A 455 -9.81 -13.06 5.68
N PRO A 456 -8.55 -13.36 5.27
CA PRO A 456 -7.36 -13.08 6.08
C PRO A 456 -7.22 -11.62 6.57
N LEU A 457 -7.69 -10.65 5.79
CA LEU A 457 -7.65 -9.22 6.13
C LEU A 457 -8.56 -8.85 7.32
N THR A 458 -9.63 -9.61 7.55
CA THR A 458 -10.62 -9.32 8.59
C THR A 458 -10.63 -10.33 9.73
N ARG A 459 -10.04 -11.51 9.53
CA ARG A 459 -10.02 -12.60 10.51
C ARG A 459 -9.38 -12.20 11.86
N THR A 460 -8.35 -11.38 11.83
CA THR A 460 -7.66 -10.90 13.04
C THR A 460 -8.28 -9.62 13.60
N ALA A 461 -9.13 -8.92 12.82
CA ALA A 461 -9.69 -7.61 13.15
C ALA A 461 -11.16 -7.67 13.62
N LEU A 462 -11.97 -8.59 13.08
CA LEU A 462 -13.42 -8.66 13.31
C LEU A 462 -13.81 -9.91 14.12
N VAL A 463 -14.85 -9.79 14.94
CA VAL A 463 -15.27 -10.83 15.90
C VAL A 463 -16.17 -11.86 15.23
N ALA A 464 -15.62 -13.00 14.79
CA ALA A 464 -16.37 -14.02 14.04
C ALA A 464 -17.43 -14.81 14.87
N GLY A 465 -17.36 -14.78 16.21
CA GLY A 465 -18.26 -15.53 17.11
C GLY A 465 -18.27 -14.99 18.54
N GLU A 466 -19.10 -15.55 19.42
CA GLU A 466 -19.21 -15.08 20.81
C GLU A 466 -18.02 -15.55 21.67
N GLY A 467 -17.33 -14.60 22.32
CA GLY A 467 -16.52 -14.88 23.51
C GLY A 467 -15.10 -14.30 23.54
N GLU A 468 -14.39 -14.25 22.40
CA GLU A 468 -12.99 -13.80 22.37
C GLU A 468 -12.73 -12.78 21.25
N LEU A 469 -12.02 -11.71 21.61
CA LEU A 469 -11.53 -10.74 20.64
C LEU A 469 -10.39 -11.36 19.82
N PRO A 470 -10.40 -11.22 18.49
CA PRO A 470 -9.27 -11.65 17.69
C PRO A 470 -8.03 -10.79 17.97
N GLU A 471 -6.85 -11.30 17.63
CA GLU A 471 -5.54 -10.75 18.05
C GLU A 471 -5.41 -9.23 17.90
N LEU A 472 -5.72 -8.68 16.72
CA LEU A 472 -5.60 -7.24 16.47
C LEU A 472 -6.60 -6.44 17.31
N ALA A 473 -7.84 -6.91 17.40
CA ALA A 473 -8.86 -6.25 18.21
C ALA A 473 -8.56 -6.31 19.71
N SER A 474 -7.99 -7.43 20.19
CA SER A 474 -7.56 -7.57 21.59
C SER A 474 -6.47 -6.57 21.93
N ARG A 475 -5.42 -6.46 21.10
CA ARG A 475 -4.34 -5.49 21.30
C ARG A 475 -4.82 -4.06 21.22
N LEU A 476 -5.71 -3.74 20.29
CA LEU A 476 -6.30 -2.41 20.19
C LEU A 476 -7.13 -2.09 21.44
N ALA A 477 -7.89 -3.04 21.99
CA ALA A 477 -8.64 -2.87 23.22
C ALA A 477 -7.72 -2.61 24.43
N GLU A 478 -6.63 -3.37 24.57
CA GLU A 478 -5.61 -3.15 25.60
C GLU A 478 -4.98 -1.76 25.49
N LEU A 479 -4.71 -1.31 24.27
CA LEU A 479 -4.13 0.00 24.02
C LEU A 479 -5.13 1.13 24.34
N ALA A 480 -6.37 1.03 23.86
CA ALA A 480 -7.43 2.00 24.13
C ALA A 480 -7.73 2.14 25.64
N ALA A 481 -7.62 1.05 26.40
CA ALA A 481 -7.82 1.06 27.84
C ALA A 481 -6.80 1.91 28.63
N LYS A 482 -5.63 2.23 28.04
CA LYS A 482 -4.61 3.08 28.69
C LYS A 482 -5.01 4.55 28.76
N ALA A 483 -6.05 4.99 28.04
CA ALA A 483 -6.58 6.35 28.02
C ALA A 483 -5.51 7.45 27.78
N GLN A 484 -4.51 7.14 26.97
CA GLN A 484 -3.43 8.06 26.60
C GLN A 484 -3.83 8.90 25.37
N PRO A 485 -3.27 10.12 25.22
CA PRO A 485 -3.38 10.86 23.96
C PRO A 485 -2.76 10.01 22.85
N ALA A 486 -3.37 10.03 21.66
CA ALA A 486 -2.84 9.31 20.53
C ALA A 486 -1.60 10.04 20.01
N ASP A 487 -0.51 9.32 19.81
CA ASP A 487 0.73 9.86 19.26
C ASP A 487 0.74 9.75 17.72
N PRO A 488 0.69 10.87 16.97
CA PRO A 488 0.74 10.85 15.51
C PRO A 488 2.03 10.26 14.94
N GLU A 489 3.15 10.31 15.66
CA GLU A 489 4.42 9.75 15.19
C GLU A 489 4.39 8.21 15.11
N ASN A 490 3.50 7.59 15.89
CA ASN A 490 3.26 6.15 15.87
C ASN A 490 2.09 5.75 14.96
N MET A 491 1.47 6.68 14.24
CA MET A 491 0.37 6.33 13.34
C MET A 491 0.87 5.88 11.98
N GLY A 492 0.15 4.94 11.36
CA GLY A 492 0.36 4.60 9.96
C GLY A 492 -0.16 5.71 9.03
N ILE A 493 0.28 5.66 7.77
CA ILE A 493 0.04 6.74 6.81
C ILE A 493 -1.45 6.87 6.46
N SER A 494 -2.17 5.77 6.27
CA SER A 494 -3.61 5.83 5.96
C SER A 494 -4.41 6.34 7.17
N THR A 495 -3.97 6.04 8.39
CA THR A 495 -4.56 6.59 9.62
C THR A 495 -4.36 8.10 9.70
N LEU A 496 -3.15 8.59 9.44
CA LEU A 496 -2.85 10.01 9.38
C LEU A 496 -3.65 10.72 8.28
N ALA A 497 -3.81 10.10 7.11
CA ALA A 497 -4.59 10.65 6.01
C ALA A 497 -6.08 10.82 6.39
N LEU A 498 -6.67 9.86 7.11
CA LEU A 498 -8.03 10.00 7.62
C LEU A 498 -8.16 11.14 8.64
N PHE A 499 -7.20 11.30 9.56
CA PHE A 499 -7.15 12.44 10.47
C PHE A 499 -7.06 13.78 9.73
N ALA A 500 -6.13 13.90 8.78
CA ALA A 500 -5.97 15.11 7.96
C ALA A 500 -7.22 15.43 7.14
N GLY A 501 -7.91 14.40 6.63
CA GLY A 501 -9.19 14.54 5.96
C GLY A 501 -10.26 15.16 6.86
N MET A 502 -10.43 14.65 8.08
CA MET A 502 -11.37 15.21 9.06
C MET A 502 -11.02 16.66 9.44
N GLU A 503 -9.74 16.96 9.64
CA GLU A 503 -9.26 18.31 9.95
C GLU A 503 -9.58 19.30 8.83
N SER A 504 -9.26 18.93 7.59
CA SER A 504 -9.47 19.79 6.41
C SER A 504 -10.95 20.11 6.16
N GLN A 505 -11.85 19.22 6.56
CA GLN A 505 -13.30 19.39 6.43
C GLN A 505 -13.92 20.15 7.62
N GLY A 506 -13.13 20.50 8.63
CA GLY A 506 -13.63 21.11 9.87
C GLY A 506 -14.58 20.18 10.63
N ASP A 507 -14.39 18.86 10.52
CA ASP A 507 -15.29 17.89 11.14
C ASP A 507 -15.21 17.99 12.67
N ALA A 508 -16.38 18.06 13.32
CA ALA A 508 -16.47 18.07 14.77
C ALA A 508 -15.86 16.80 15.40
N ASN A 509 -15.84 15.69 14.65
CA ASN A 509 -15.23 14.43 15.09
C ASN A 509 -13.69 14.49 15.14
N TYR A 510 -13.04 15.43 14.45
CA TYR A 510 -11.59 15.61 14.53
C TYR A 510 -11.13 16.00 15.94
N GLN A 511 -11.77 17.02 16.53
CA GLN A 511 -11.46 17.45 17.89
C GLN A 511 -11.82 16.38 18.93
N TYR A 512 -12.78 15.52 18.63
CA TYR A 512 -13.17 14.41 19.51
C TYR A 512 -12.13 13.27 19.47
N SER A 513 -11.75 12.83 18.27
CA SER A 513 -10.84 11.69 18.05
C SER A 513 -9.39 11.98 18.48
N THR A 514 -8.95 13.23 18.44
CA THR A 514 -7.59 13.63 18.84
C THR A 514 -7.39 13.76 20.36
N GLN A 515 -8.47 13.81 21.15
CA GLN A 515 -8.38 13.98 22.62
C GLN A 515 -7.70 12.81 23.33
N ASN A 516 -8.05 11.58 22.95
CA ASN A 516 -7.39 10.37 23.42
C ASN A 516 -7.68 9.20 22.49
N LEU A 517 -6.86 8.16 22.60
CA LEU A 517 -6.91 7.02 21.71
C LEU A 517 -8.23 6.23 21.77
N ALA A 518 -8.90 6.15 22.93
CA ALA A 518 -10.17 5.43 23.01
C ALA A 518 -11.27 6.12 22.17
N LEU A 519 -11.23 7.46 22.08
CA LEU A 519 -12.15 8.22 21.24
C LEU A 519 -11.79 8.12 19.75
N ALA A 520 -10.49 8.03 19.42
CA ALA A 520 -10.07 7.68 18.07
C ALA A 520 -10.59 6.28 17.67
N VAL A 521 -10.46 5.29 18.56
CA VAL A 521 -11.00 3.94 18.32
C VAL A 521 -12.51 3.97 18.10
N ASP A 522 -13.26 4.72 18.92
CA ASP A 522 -14.71 4.89 18.71
C ASP A 522 -15.02 5.40 17.29
N GLU A 523 -14.32 6.45 16.84
CA GLU A 523 -14.54 7.06 15.51
C GLU A 523 -14.20 6.08 14.38
N TRP A 524 -13.05 5.38 14.48
CA TRP A 524 -12.64 4.40 13.47
C TRP A 524 -13.63 3.24 13.37
N LEU A 525 -14.11 2.73 14.50
CA LEU A 525 -15.10 1.66 14.52
C LEU A 525 -16.45 2.13 13.99
N ALA A 526 -16.85 3.38 14.26
CA ALA A 526 -18.05 3.99 13.69
C ALA A 526 -17.95 4.15 12.17
N HIS A 527 -16.80 4.64 11.66
CA HIS A 527 -16.55 4.79 10.22
C HIS A 527 -16.52 3.44 9.51
N LEU A 528 -15.79 2.46 10.05
CA LEU A 528 -15.77 1.09 9.53
C LEU A 528 -17.18 0.49 9.46
N SER A 529 -17.95 0.61 10.54
CA SER A 529 -19.33 0.16 10.64
C SER A 529 -20.20 0.76 9.53
N LYS A 530 -20.13 2.08 9.36
CA LYS A 530 -20.87 2.82 8.33
C LYS A 530 -20.50 2.37 6.93
N VAL A 531 -19.20 2.29 6.61
CA VAL A 531 -18.72 1.94 5.27
C VAL A 531 -19.04 0.48 4.94
N MET A 532 -18.86 -0.45 5.88
CA MET A 532 -19.23 -1.85 5.70
C MET A 532 -20.72 -1.99 5.37
N LEU A 533 -21.59 -1.33 6.13
CA LEU A 533 -23.04 -1.35 5.92
C LEU A 533 -23.43 -0.76 4.56
N MET A 534 -22.86 0.40 4.19
CA MET A 534 -23.13 1.06 2.91
C MET A 534 -22.67 0.21 1.72
N THR A 535 -21.51 -0.42 1.84
CA THR A 535 -20.96 -1.27 0.76
C THR A 535 -21.81 -2.53 0.57
N LEU A 536 -22.15 -3.23 1.66
CA LEU A 536 -23.05 -4.39 1.61
C LEU A 536 -24.40 -4.06 0.99
N ARG A 537 -24.95 -2.88 1.32
CA ARG A 537 -26.23 -2.45 0.78
C ARG A 537 -26.16 -2.13 -0.71
N LYS A 538 -25.13 -1.41 -1.16
CA LYS A 538 -24.95 -1.09 -2.58
C LYS A 538 -24.85 -2.34 -3.44
N LEU A 539 -24.16 -3.37 -2.96
CA LEU A 539 -23.91 -4.60 -3.71
C LEU A 539 -25.11 -5.55 -3.77
N ARG A 540 -26.14 -5.34 -2.96
CA ARG A 540 -27.32 -6.22 -2.87
C ARG A 540 -28.54 -5.57 -3.54
N VAL A 541 -28.92 -6.10 -4.70
CA VAL A 541 -29.97 -5.54 -5.56
C VAL A 541 -31.39 -5.97 -5.14
N ASP A 542 -31.56 -7.10 -4.43
CA ASP A 542 -32.88 -7.61 -4.03
C ASP A 542 -33.29 -7.18 -2.60
N PRO A 543 -34.32 -6.34 -2.43
CA PRO A 543 -34.78 -5.84 -1.13
C PRO A 543 -35.16 -6.95 -0.14
N SER A 544 -35.66 -8.09 -0.62
CA SER A 544 -36.11 -9.21 0.21
C SER A 544 -34.94 -10.02 0.77
N THR A 545 -33.86 -10.15 0.00
CA THR A 545 -32.64 -10.86 0.40
C THR A 545 -31.76 -10.00 1.33
N VAL A 546 -31.81 -8.68 1.17
CA VAL A 546 -31.14 -7.70 2.04
C VAL A 546 -31.61 -7.79 3.49
N GLN A 547 -32.92 -8.00 3.75
CA GLN A 547 -33.47 -7.98 5.10
C GLN A 547 -33.00 -9.13 6.00
N VAL A 548 -32.71 -10.31 5.43
CA VAL A 548 -32.37 -11.51 6.22
C VAL A 548 -30.86 -11.71 6.36
N GLU A 549 -30.11 -11.47 5.29
CA GLU A 549 -28.68 -11.78 5.27
C GLU A 549 -27.80 -10.65 5.82
N LEU A 550 -28.24 -9.39 5.71
CA LEU A 550 -27.46 -8.25 6.18
C LEU A 550 -27.23 -8.26 7.71
N PRO A 551 -28.23 -8.59 8.57
CA PRO A 551 -27.97 -8.83 9.99
C PRO A 551 -26.89 -9.87 10.28
N ARG A 552 -26.90 -10.98 9.53
CA ARG A 552 -25.93 -12.07 9.69
C ARG A 552 -24.52 -11.63 9.30
N LEU A 553 -24.38 -10.99 8.13
CA LEU A 553 -23.09 -10.51 7.64
C LEU A 553 -22.51 -9.39 8.50
N PHE A 554 -23.35 -8.59 9.14
CA PHE A 554 -22.90 -7.49 9.99
C PHE A 554 -22.55 -7.90 11.42
N THR A 555 -22.85 -9.16 11.79
CA THR A 555 -22.61 -9.68 13.14
C THR A 555 -21.16 -9.48 13.60
N PRO A 556 -20.12 -9.74 12.78
CA PRO A 556 -18.74 -9.56 13.24
C PRO A 556 -18.35 -8.11 13.53
N THR A 557 -18.79 -7.17 12.68
CA THR A 557 -18.59 -5.74 12.90
C THR A 557 -19.33 -5.26 14.15
N MET A 558 -20.55 -5.75 14.38
CA MET A 558 -21.33 -5.44 15.58
C MET A 558 -20.69 -6.03 16.85
N GLY A 559 -20.12 -7.24 16.76
CA GLY A 559 -19.35 -7.84 17.85
C GLY A 559 -18.17 -6.96 18.26
N LEU A 560 -17.42 -6.46 17.28
CA LEU A 560 -16.31 -5.54 17.53
C LEU A 560 -16.76 -4.24 18.20
N LEU A 561 -17.84 -3.63 17.70
CA LEU A 561 -18.44 -2.43 18.29
C LEU A 561 -18.86 -2.65 19.74
N LYS A 562 -19.54 -3.76 20.03
CA LYS A 562 -19.98 -4.10 21.40
C LYS A 562 -18.82 -4.27 22.37
N SER A 563 -17.68 -4.76 21.89
CA SER A 563 -16.51 -5.01 22.71
C SER A 563 -15.67 -3.75 22.96
N LEU A 564 -15.38 -2.97 21.92
CA LEU A 564 -14.40 -1.88 21.99
C LEU A 564 -15.03 -0.49 22.10
N HIS A 565 -16.15 -0.24 21.42
CA HIS A 565 -16.68 1.12 21.33
C HIS A 565 -17.42 1.51 22.63
N SER A 566 -17.06 2.67 23.18
CA SER A 566 -17.48 3.16 24.49
C SER A 566 -19.01 3.27 24.67
N LYS A 567 -19.73 3.70 23.63
CA LYS A 567 -21.18 3.95 23.64
C LYS A 567 -22.00 2.86 22.94
N ALA A 568 -21.37 2.04 22.10
CA ALA A 568 -22.05 1.06 21.27
C ALA A 568 -22.36 -0.28 21.97
N LYS A 569 -21.93 -0.45 23.23
CA LYS A 569 -22.03 -1.73 23.96
C LYS A 569 -23.46 -2.25 24.10
N SER A 570 -24.44 -1.36 24.21
CA SER A 570 -25.86 -1.69 24.34
C SER A 570 -26.57 -1.83 22.99
N LEU A 571 -25.92 -1.52 21.87
CA LEU A 571 -26.56 -1.53 20.56
C LEU A 571 -26.82 -2.96 20.09
N GLN A 572 -28.01 -3.17 19.52
CA GLN A 572 -28.40 -4.42 18.91
C GLN A 572 -28.88 -4.17 17.49
N PHE A 573 -28.42 -5.02 16.55
CA PHE A 573 -28.91 -4.99 15.19
C PHE A 573 -30.10 -5.93 15.06
N LEU A 574 -31.31 -5.38 14.95
CA LEU A 574 -32.55 -6.14 14.92
C LEU A 574 -33.52 -5.60 13.85
N PRO A 575 -34.38 -6.46 13.27
CA PRO A 575 -35.50 -6.01 12.47
C PRO A 575 -36.41 -5.06 13.26
N GLN A 576 -36.91 -3.99 12.62
CA GLN A 576 -37.72 -2.97 13.27
C GLN A 576 -38.94 -3.55 14.01
N GLY A 577 -39.62 -4.54 13.43
CA GLY A 577 -40.77 -5.20 14.07
C GLY A 577 -40.42 -5.92 15.38
N GLN A 578 -39.20 -6.45 15.50
CA GLN A 578 -38.72 -7.07 16.73
C GLN A 578 -38.31 -6.02 17.77
N ALA A 579 -37.68 -4.93 17.33
CA ALA A 579 -37.28 -3.84 18.22
C ALA A 579 -38.50 -3.16 18.88
N LEU A 580 -39.53 -2.88 18.08
CA LEU A 580 -40.79 -2.31 18.57
C LEU A 580 -41.55 -3.28 19.50
N ALA A 581 -41.45 -4.59 19.29
CA ALA A 581 -42.08 -5.59 20.16
C ALA A 581 -41.34 -5.80 21.50
N GLN A 582 -40.10 -5.31 21.61
CA GLN A 582 -39.25 -5.42 22.80
C GLN A 582 -39.07 -4.07 23.51
N ASP A 583 -39.92 -3.07 23.21
CA ASP A 583 -39.86 -1.70 23.75
C ASP A 583 -38.48 -1.02 23.64
N MET A 584 -37.70 -1.39 22.62
CA MET A 584 -36.39 -0.79 22.38
C MET A 584 -36.50 0.52 21.58
N VAL A 585 -35.59 1.45 21.89
CA VAL A 585 -35.45 2.70 21.14
C VAL A 585 -34.80 2.39 19.79
N VAL A 586 -35.54 2.59 18.71
CA VAL A 586 -35.00 2.51 17.35
C VAL A 586 -34.24 3.80 17.06
N LEU A 587 -32.92 3.70 16.92
CA LEU A 587 -32.07 4.81 16.49
C LEU A 587 -32.10 4.92 14.95
N GLY A 588 -32.71 5.99 14.41
CA GLY A 588 -32.73 6.34 12.97
C GLY A 588 -33.97 7.11 12.48
N VAL A 589 -33.78 8.14 11.63
CA VAL A 589 -34.85 8.96 10.98
C VAL A 589 -35.28 8.34 9.65
N HIS A 590 -36.59 8.33 9.37
CA HIS A 590 -37.16 7.98 8.07
C HIS A 590 -37.00 9.13 7.04
N GLY A 591 -36.22 8.92 5.98
CA GLY A 591 -36.15 9.81 4.82
C GLY A 591 -34.96 9.54 3.89
N ALA A 592 -35.11 9.77 2.59
CA ALA A 592 -34.08 9.66 1.54
C ALA A 592 -33.40 8.28 1.38
N GLY A 593 -34.09 7.20 1.76
CA GLY A 593 -33.54 5.85 1.60
C GLY A 593 -32.42 5.54 2.58
N LEU A 594 -32.31 6.20 3.73
CA LEU A 594 -31.51 5.71 4.86
C LEU A 594 -32.42 4.93 5.81
N SER A 595 -32.09 3.65 6.02
CA SER A 595 -32.62 2.81 7.09
C SER A 595 -31.40 2.22 7.78
N PHE A 596 -31.28 2.40 9.10
CA PHE A 596 -30.11 2.12 9.95
C PHE A 596 -29.04 3.21 9.91
N GLY A 597 -29.24 4.24 10.75
CA GLY A 597 -28.23 5.23 11.09
C GLY A 597 -28.03 5.25 12.60
N LEU A 598 -26.80 5.01 13.04
CA LEU A 598 -26.37 5.26 14.42
C LEU A 598 -26.32 6.76 14.64
N THR A 599 -27.17 7.32 15.51
CA THR A 599 -26.86 8.56 16.26
C THR A 599 -27.79 8.75 17.47
N GLN A 600 -27.12 8.94 18.62
CA GLN A 600 -27.49 9.21 20.02
C GLN A 600 -28.35 8.21 20.78
#